data_AF-A0A3M7DGC8-F1
#
_entry.id   AF-A0A3M7DGC8-F1
#
_cell.length_a   1.000
_cell.length_b   1.000
_cell.length_c   1.000
_cell.angle_alpha   90.00
_cell.angle_beta   90.00
_cell.angle_gamma   90.00
#
_symmetry.space_group_name_H-M   'P 1'
#
loop_
_entity.id
_entity.type
_entity.pdbx_description
1 polymer ?
#
loop_
_entity_poly.entity_id
_entity_poly.type
_entity_poly.pdbx_seq_one_letter_code
_entity_poly.pdbx_strand_id
1 'polypeptide(L)'
;MRRGMDNGAFIMHRCHGVTSDITPDGVRAVTKMKATITQRFTIDGCEVDAEADCRFCFFFEKQDGRWGARYVRHWYEKDKLLPVNPTKVPTIDEAKLETYPQGYKCLAYCQELTMGVEVAKDMPGHRRHVGTASGEKHDLLYRQAKSWLNGENVDI
;
A
#
# COMPACT_ATOMS: atom_id res chain seq x y z
N MET A 1 1.25 -9.60 10.43
CA MET A 1 1.78 -8.45 11.18
C MET A 1 2.72 -8.88 12.31
N ARG A 2 2.30 -9.75 13.23
CA ARG A 2 3.10 -10.19 14.40
C ARG A 2 4.53 -10.67 14.06
N ARG A 3 4.66 -11.68 13.18
CA ARG A 3 5.98 -12.19 12.73
C ARG A 3 6.91 -11.13 12.14
N GLY A 4 6.37 -10.10 11.47
CA GLY A 4 7.19 -9.01 10.93
C GLY A 4 7.74 -8.11 12.04
N MET A 5 6.88 -7.75 13.00
CA MET A 5 7.26 -6.97 14.18
C MET A 5 8.24 -7.75 15.08
N ASP A 6 8.02 -9.06 15.25
CA ASP A 6 8.92 -9.95 16.00
C ASP A 6 10.33 -10.02 15.36
N ASN A 7 10.40 -9.87 14.04
CA ASN A 7 11.65 -9.79 13.28
C ASN A 7 12.25 -8.36 13.23
N GLY A 8 11.75 -7.44 14.06
CA GLY A 8 12.26 -6.07 14.18
C GLY A 8 11.70 -5.09 13.16
N ALA A 9 10.68 -5.45 12.37
CA ALA A 9 10.07 -4.50 11.45
C ALA A 9 9.38 -3.37 12.22
N PHE A 10 9.91 -2.16 12.10
CA PHE A 10 9.37 -0.98 12.73
C PHE A 10 8.48 -0.22 11.75
N ILE A 11 7.20 -0.60 11.73
CA ILE A 11 6.19 -0.10 10.78
C ILE A 11 5.06 0.59 11.54
N MET A 12 4.64 1.76 11.06
CA MET A 12 3.48 2.49 11.54
C MET A 12 2.56 2.89 10.40
N HIS A 13 1.25 2.86 10.65
CA HIS A 13 0.22 3.32 9.73
C HIS A 13 -0.47 4.54 10.33
N ARG A 14 -0.39 5.69 9.66
CA ARG A 14 -1.19 6.87 10.00
C ARG A 14 -2.43 6.88 9.14
N CYS A 15 -3.60 6.64 9.75
CA CYS A 15 -4.87 6.67 9.05
C CYS A 15 -5.39 8.10 8.91
N HIS A 16 -5.85 8.45 7.71
CA HIS A 16 -6.43 9.75 7.37
C HIS A 16 -7.93 9.60 7.11
N GLY A 17 -8.48 10.39 6.18
CA GLY A 17 -9.89 10.32 5.81
C GLY A 17 -10.32 8.94 5.30
N VAL A 18 -11.53 8.54 5.70
CA VAL A 18 -12.19 7.27 5.35
C VAL A 18 -13.53 7.56 4.71
N THR A 19 -13.86 6.84 3.65
CA THR A 19 -15.17 6.88 3.00
C THR A 19 -15.65 5.46 2.75
N SER A 20 -16.92 5.18 3.08
CA SER A 20 -17.56 3.89 2.85
C SER A 20 -18.77 4.06 1.95
N ASP A 21 -18.76 3.34 0.83
CA ASP A 21 -19.91 3.18 -0.05
C ASP A 21 -20.62 1.88 0.37
N ILE A 22 -21.86 1.96 0.88
CA ILE A 22 -22.63 0.82 1.41
C ILE A 22 -23.81 0.56 0.48
N THR A 23 -24.09 -0.71 0.18
CA THR A 23 -25.23 -1.11 -0.66
C THR A 23 -26.57 -0.79 0.01
N PRO A 24 -27.65 -0.53 -0.75
CA PRO A 24 -28.95 -0.15 -0.18
C PRO A 24 -29.56 -1.18 0.79
N ASP A 25 -29.29 -2.48 0.57
CA ASP A 25 -29.69 -3.58 1.44
C ASP A 25 -28.80 -3.71 2.71
N GLY A 26 -27.71 -2.96 2.77
CA GLY A 26 -26.82 -2.92 3.93
C GLY A 26 -26.00 -4.19 4.15
N VAL A 27 -25.74 -4.99 3.10
CA VAL A 27 -25.00 -6.27 3.21
C VAL A 27 -23.59 -6.22 2.65
N ARG A 28 -23.27 -5.27 1.77
CA ARG A 28 -21.91 -5.07 1.24
C ARG A 28 -21.46 -3.62 1.35
N ALA A 29 -20.16 -3.43 1.47
CA ALA A 29 -19.57 -2.11 1.40
C ALA A 29 -18.18 -2.14 0.77
N VAL A 30 -17.77 -1.01 0.18
CA VAL A 30 -16.37 -0.73 -0.15
C VAL A 30 -15.91 0.47 0.67
N THR A 31 -14.86 0.29 1.46
CA THR A 31 -14.28 1.36 2.26
C THR A 31 -12.91 1.72 1.70
N LYS A 32 -12.75 2.99 1.33
CA LYS A 32 -11.46 3.57 0.96
C LYS A 32 -10.93 4.38 2.14
N MET A 33 -9.73 4.07 2.60
CA MET A 33 -9.04 4.78 3.67
C MET A 33 -7.70 5.29 3.14
N LYS A 34 -7.49 6.60 3.21
CA LYS A 34 -6.16 7.18 2.96
C LYS A 34 -5.26 6.86 4.15
N ALA A 35 -4.02 6.48 3.90
CA ALA A 35 -3.05 6.22 4.95
C ALA A 35 -1.64 6.60 4.50
N THR A 36 -0.77 6.92 5.47
CA THR A 36 0.68 6.97 5.26
C THR A 36 1.31 5.80 6.01
N ILE A 37 2.07 4.97 5.31
CA ILE A 37 2.86 3.89 5.88
C ILE A 37 4.27 4.44 6.08
N THR A 38 4.76 4.38 7.30
CA THR A 38 6.15 4.71 7.63
C THR A 38 6.85 3.44 8.10
N GLN A 39 7.95 3.07 7.46
CA GLN A 39 8.79 1.96 7.89
C GLN A 39 10.23 2.44 8.08
N ARG A 40 10.82 2.14 9.23
CA ARG A 40 12.20 2.49 9.55
C ARG A 40 13.17 1.41 9.11
N PHE A 41 14.30 1.82 8.56
CA PHE A 41 15.39 0.97 8.11
C PHE A 41 16.74 1.55 8.54
N THR A 42 17.78 0.71 8.46
CA THR A 42 19.18 1.14 8.57
C THR A 42 19.92 0.76 7.30
N ILE A 43 20.48 1.74 6.60
CA ILE A 43 21.26 1.58 5.36
C ILE A 43 22.59 2.29 5.60
N ASP A 44 23.71 1.61 5.36
CA ASP A 44 25.06 2.16 5.60
C ASP A 44 25.25 2.78 7.00
N GLY A 45 24.63 2.18 8.02
CA GLY A 45 24.65 2.71 9.39
C GLY A 45 23.84 3.99 9.62
N CYS A 46 23.09 4.45 8.60
CA CYS A 46 22.18 5.60 8.67
C CYS A 46 20.73 5.11 8.86
N GLU A 47 20.03 5.63 9.86
CA GLU A 47 18.59 5.40 10.00
C GLU A 47 17.81 6.24 9.00
N VAL A 48 16.89 5.59 8.29
CA VAL A 48 16.01 6.22 7.31
C VAL A 48 14.57 5.75 7.52
N ASP A 49 13.61 6.64 7.26
CA ASP A 49 12.20 6.32 7.21
C ASP A 49 11.73 6.35 5.75
N ALA A 50 11.25 5.21 5.25
CA ALA A 50 10.50 5.15 4.01
C ALA A 50 9.03 5.47 4.31
N GLU A 51 8.52 6.55 3.74
CA GLU A 51 7.12 6.96 3.90
C GLU A 51 6.37 6.83 2.57
N ALA A 52 5.37 5.94 2.53
CA ALA A 52 4.50 5.75 1.38
C ALA A 52 3.07 6.25 1.67
N ASP A 53 2.61 7.21 0.88
CA ASP A 53 1.21 7.62 0.87
C ASP A 53 0.41 6.64 0.01
N CYS A 54 -0.64 6.10 0.59
CA CYS A 54 -1.41 5.01 0.00
C CYS A 54 -2.92 5.12 0.31
N ARG A 55 -3.70 4.28 -0.35
CA ARG A 55 -5.12 4.10 -0.06
C ARG A 55 -5.42 2.63 0.13
N PHE A 56 -5.96 2.28 1.29
CA PHE A 56 -6.52 0.97 1.57
C PHE A 56 -7.91 0.91 0.94
N CYS A 57 -8.21 -0.21 0.28
CA CYS A 57 -9.51 -0.54 -0.29
C CYS A 57 -9.99 -1.84 0.37
N PHE A 58 -10.94 -1.70 1.29
CA PHE A 58 -11.57 -2.84 1.95
C PHE A 58 -12.88 -3.18 1.27
N PHE A 59 -13.09 -4.47 1.05
CA PHE A 59 -14.34 -5.04 0.55
C PHE A 59 -15.00 -5.72 1.74
N PHE A 60 -16.07 -5.12 2.24
CA PHE A 60 -16.80 -5.61 3.40
C PHE A 60 -18.05 -6.38 2.99
N GLU A 61 -18.32 -7.44 3.73
CA GLU A 61 -19.57 -8.21 3.66
C GLU A 61 -20.14 -8.37 5.06
N LYS A 62 -21.46 -8.31 5.17
CA LYS A 62 -22.19 -8.57 6.40
C LYS A 62 -22.72 -10.00 6.39
N GLN A 63 -22.20 -10.84 7.29
CA GLN A 63 -22.64 -12.22 7.47
C GLN A 63 -23.18 -12.38 8.89
N ASP A 64 -24.39 -12.95 9.03
CA ASP A 64 -25.09 -13.12 10.31
C ASP A 64 -25.14 -11.84 11.16
N GLY A 65 -25.40 -10.71 10.49
CA GLY A 65 -25.49 -9.39 11.13
C GLY A 65 -24.14 -8.74 11.48
N ARG A 66 -23.00 -9.39 11.20
CA ARG A 66 -21.66 -8.88 11.52
C ARG A 66 -20.89 -8.50 10.26
N TRP A 67 -20.28 -7.32 10.28
CA TRP A 67 -19.39 -6.86 9.20
C TRP A 67 -18.01 -7.49 9.32
N GLY A 68 -17.49 -7.98 8.20
CA GLY A 68 -16.12 -8.46 8.07
C GLY A 68 -15.49 -7.97 6.78
N ALA A 69 -14.20 -7.62 6.83
CA ALA A 69 -13.43 -7.34 5.63
C ALA A 69 -13.15 -8.67 4.92
N ARG A 70 -13.77 -8.88 3.76
CA ARG A 70 -13.55 -10.05 2.90
C ARG A 70 -12.23 -9.94 2.16
N TYR A 71 -11.93 -8.76 1.64
CA TYR A 71 -10.68 -8.47 0.94
C TYR A 71 -10.11 -7.12 1.37
N VAL A 72 -8.79 -6.99 1.25
CA VAL A 72 -8.08 -5.72 1.34
C VAL A 72 -7.07 -5.60 0.21
N ARG A 73 -7.08 -4.48 -0.48
CA ARG A 73 -6.08 -4.09 -1.49
C ARG A 73 -5.59 -2.68 -1.20
N HIS A 74 -4.48 -2.30 -1.83
CA HIS A 74 -3.84 -1.02 -1.58
C HIS A 74 -3.49 -0.35 -2.91
N TRP A 75 -3.72 0.95 -3.01
CA TRP A 75 -3.03 1.79 -3.98
C TRP A 75 -1.82 2.42 -3.32
N TYR A 76 -0.64 2.26 -3.91
CA TYR A 76 0.57 2.98 -3.52
C TYR A 76 0.76 4.17 -4.45
N GLU A 77 0.65 5.37 -3.91
CA GLU A 77 0.47 6.56 -4.74
C GLU A 77 1.77 7.32 -4.98
N LYS A 78 2.54 7.50 -3.93
CA LYS A 78 3.85 8.15 -3.94
C LYS A 78 4.57 7.78 -2.65
N ASP A 79 5.89 7.76 -2.70
CA ASP A 79 6.70 7.61 -1.51
C ASP A 79 7.92 8.53 -1.49
N LYS A 80 8.60 8.52 -0.36
CA LYS A 80 9.85 9.25 -0.13
C LYS A 80 10.70 8.49 0.88
N LEU A 81 12.02 8.71 0.82
CA LEU A 81 12.97 8.23 1.81
C LEU A 81 13.54 9.43 2.55
N LEU A 82 13.50 9.41 3.87
CA LEU A 82 13.97 10.51 4.71
C LEU A 82 15.02 10.01 5.69
N PRO A 83 16.19 10.65 5.78
CA PRO A 83 17.14 10.35 6.86
C PRO A 83 16.54 10.82 8.19
N VAL A 84 16.57 9.94 9.20
CA VAL A 84 16.10 10.28 10.56
C VAL A 84 16.99 11.36 11.17
N ASN A 85 18.30 11.26 10.93
CA ASN A 85 19.25 12.33 11.20
C ASN A 85 19.67 12.98 9.87
N PRO A 86 19.32 14.26 9.61
CA PRO A 86 19.63 14.93 8.35
C PRO A 86 21.13 15.10 8.07
N THR A 87 22.01 14.90 9.07
CA THR A 87 23.46 14.90 8.89
C THR A 87 24.01 13.54 8.47
N LYS A 88 23.16 12.51 8.33
CA LYS A 88 23.51 11.13 7.99
C LYS A 88 22.62 10.64 6.85
N VAL A 89 23.08 10.84 5.63
CA VAL A 89 22.37 10.45 4.40
C VAL A 89 23.09 9.26 3.78
N PRO A 90 22.43 8.11 3.59
CA PRO A 90 23.05 6.95 2.94
C PRO A 90 23.22 7.18 1.43
N THR A 91 24.12 6.42 0.81
CA THR A 91 24.20 6.37 -0.66
C THR A 91 23.15 5.40 -1.19
N ILE A 92 22.40 5.81 -2.22
CA ILE A 92 21.36 4.98 -2.82
C ILE A 92 21.78 4.59 -4.24
N ASP A 93 21.58 3.31 -4.58
CA ASP A 93 21.73 2.82 -5.95
C ASP A 93 20.51 3.27 -6.78
N GLU A 94 20.69 4.36 -7.52
CA GLU A 94 19.65 4.96 -8.35
C GLU A 94 19.17 4.01 -9.45
N ALA A 95 20.08 3.28 -10.10
CA ALA A 95 19.72 2.36 -11.17
C ALA A 95 18.82 1.22 -10.65
N LYS A 96 19.13 0.69 -9.46
CA LYS A 96 18.26 -0.29 -8.79
C LYS A 96 16.93 0.34 -8.37
N LEU A 97 16.94 1.54 -7.79
CA LEU A 97 15.73 2.26 -7.36
C LEU A 97 14.75 2.50 -8.52
N GLU A 98 15.26 2.82 -9.71
CA GLU A 98 14.46 3.04 -10.93
C GLU A 98 13.78 1.77 -11.45
N THR A 99 14.20 0.58 -11.01
CA THR A 99 13.53 -0.68 -11.38
C THR A 99 12.21 -0.91 -10.63
N TYR A 100 11.92 -0.12 -9.59
CA TYR A 100 10.71 -0.28 -8.79
C TYR A 100 9.61 0.72 -9.21
N PRO A 101 8.34 0.37 -9.00
CA PRO A 101 7.24 1.25 -9.37
C PRO A 101 7.22 2.54 -8.56
N GLN A 102 7.01 3.65 -9.26
CA GLN A 102 7.12 5.01 -8.72
C GLN A 102 6.30 5.29 -7.45
N GLY A 103 5.19 4.56 -7.22
CA GLY A 103 4.33 4.78 -6.06
C GLY A 103 4.89 4.28 -4.72
N TYR A 104 5.88 3.39 -4.75
CA TYR A 104 6.46 2.73 -3.57
C TYR A 104 7.92 2.31 -3.78
N LYS A 105 8.65 3.03 -4.63
CA LYS A 105 10.00 2.65 -5.04
C LYS A 105 11.01 2.66 -3.90
N CYS A 106 10.95 3.66 -3.03
CA CYS A 106 11.83 3.78 -1.86
C CYS A 106 11.51 2.70 -0.83
N LEU A 107 10.23 2.44 -0.59
CA LEU A 107 9.81 1.36 0.32
C LEU A 107 10.26 -0.01 -0.21
N ALA A 108 10.00 -0.29 -1.49
CA ALA A 108 10.42 -1.52 -2.15
C ALA A 108 11.95 -1.70 -2.09
N TYR A 109 12.70 -0.66 -2.45
CA TYR A 109 14.16 -0.67 -2.39
C TYR A 109 14.67 -1.03 -0.99
N CYS A 110 14.14 -0.39 0.05
CA CYS A 110 14.57 -0.66 1.43
C CYS A 110 14.21 -2.08 1.88
N GLN A 111 13.02 -2.57 1.53
CA GLN A 111 12.59 -3.92 1.87
C GLN A 111 13.46 -4.98 1.20
N GLU A 112 13.72 -4.88 -0.11
CA GLU A 112 14.59 -5.84 -0.78
C GLU A 112 16.03 -5.77 -0.26
N LEU A 113 16.56 -4.56 0.00
CA LEU A 113 17.93 -4.37 0.47
C LEU A 113 18.15 -4.94 1.88
N THR A 114 17.19 -4.76 2.79
CA THR A 114 17.40 -5.05 4.22
C THR A 114 16.71 -6.30 4.72
N MET A 115 15.67 -6.77 4.02
CA MET A 115 14.84 -7.91 4.47
C MET A 115 15.02 -9.15 3.60
N GLY A 116 15.75 -9.07 2.48
CA GLY A 116 16.00 -10.20 1.58
C GLY A 116 14.72 -10.77 0.95
N VAL A 117 13.72 -9.91 0.74
CA VAL A 117 12.44 -10.26 0.12
C VAL A 117 12.42 -9.79 -1.32
N GLU A 118 11.62 -10.45 -2.16
CA GLU A 118 11.25 -9.93 -3.49
C GLU A 118 9.90 -9.22 -3.36
N VAL A 119 9.84 -7.96 -3.79
CA VAL A 119 8.61 -7.18 -3.70
C VAL A 119 7.78 -7.31 -4.98
N ALA A 120 6.46 -7.36 -4.84
CA ALA A 120 5.56 -7.27 -5.99
C ALA A 120 5.73 -5.91 -6.67
N LYS A 121 5.95 -5.90 -7.99
CA LYS A 121 6.22 -4.69 -8.80
C LYS A 121 5.03 -4.22 -9.64
N ASP A 122 3.84 -4.74 -9.37
CA ASP A 122 2.65 -4.45 -10.15
C ASP A 122 1.47 -4.02 -9.27
N MET A 123 1.74 -3.65 -8.01
CA MET A 123 0.70 -3.17 -7.09
C MET A 123 -0.03 -1.94 -7.67
N PRO A 124 -1.34 -1.77 -7.40
CA PRO A 124 -2.11 -0.62 -7.86
C PRO A 124 -1.43 0.71 -7.50
N GLY A 125 -1.32 1.61 -8.49
CA GLY A 125 -0.60 2.89 -8.36
C GLY A 125 -1.51 4.10 -8.20
N HIS A 126 -0.94 5.31 -8.36
CA HIS A 126 -1.74 6.53 -8.56
C HIS A 126 -2.25 6.60 -10.01
N ARG A 127 -3.36 7.32 -10.26
CA ARG A 127 -3.89 7.60 -11.61
C ARG A 127 -2.87 8.24 -12.58
N ARG A 128 -1.79 8.84 -12.06
CA ARG A 128 -0.72 9.42 -12.89
C ARG A 128 0.17 8.35 -13.54
N HIS A 129 0.10 7.10 -13.07
CA HIS A 129 0.88 5.98 -13.60
C HIS A 129 0.20 5.31 -14.81
N VAL A 130 -0.64 6.03 -15.56
CA VAL A 130 -1.28 5.53 -16.79
C VAL A 130 -0.21 5.06 -17.78
N GLY A 131 -0.47 3.94 -18.44
CA GLY A 131 0.49 3.28 -19.34
C GLY A 131 1.49 2.35 -18.64
N THR A 132 1.35 2.15 -17.32
CA THR A 132 2.13 1.17 -16.55
C THR A 132 1.22 0.11 -15.95
N ALA A 133 1.78 -1.05 -15.58
CA ALA A 133 1.05 -2.12 -14.90
C ALA A 133 0.34 -1.63 -13.62
N SER A 134 0.99 -0.78 -12.82
CA SER A 134 0.38 -0.18 -11.62
C SER A 134 -0.81 0.73 -11.97
N GLY A 135 -0.77 1.44 -13.10
CA GLY A 135 -1.90 2.23 -13.59
C GLY A 135 -3.07 1.37 -14.03
N GLU A 136 -2.80 0.28 -14.75
CA GLU A 136 -3.83 -0.69 -15.15
C GLU A 136 -4.48 -1.36 -13.94
N LYS A 137 -3.69 -1.75 -12.93
CA LYS A 137 -4.20 -2.30 -11.67
C LYS A 137 -4.97 -1.27 -10.84
N HIS A 138 -4.62 0.03 -10.94
CA HIS A 138 -5.42 1.08 -10.31
C HIS A 138 -6.85 1.07 -10.83
N ASP A 139 -7.03 1.05 -12.15
CA ASP A 139 -8.35 1.08 -12.78
C ASP A 139 -9.11 -0.25 -12.60
N LEU A 140 -8.39 -1.37 -12.61
CA LEU A 140 -8.96 -2.68 -12.29
C LEU A 140 -9.57 -2.70 -10.90
N LEU A 141 -8.87 -2.19 -9.89
CA LEU A 141 -9.36 -2.19 -8.51
C LEU A 141 -10.62 -1.32 -8.34
N TYR A 142 -10.74 -0.23 -9.10
CA TYR A 142 -11.98 0.55 -9.16
C TYR A 142 -13.14 -0.22 -9.81
N ARG A 143 -12.88 -0.95 -10.91
CA ARG A 143 -13.91 -1.80 -11.55
C ARG A 143 -14.38 -2.89 -10.60
N GLN A 144 -13.44 -3.56 -9.93
CA GLN A 144 -13.74 -4.57 -8.91
C GLN A 144 -14.57 -3.98 -7.76
N ALA A 145 -14.22 -2.79 -7.25
CA ALA A 145 -15.00 -2.10 -6.22
C ALA A 145 -16.46 -1.84 -6.67
N LYS A 146 -16.65 -1.40 -7.92
CA LYS A 146 -17.98 -1.19 -8.48
C LYS A 146 -18.77 -2.50 -8.61
N SER A 147 -18.15 -3.54 -9.19
CA SER A 147 -18.76 -4.87 -9.31
C SER A 147 -19.17 -5.44 -7.95
N TRP A 148 -18.34 -5.29 -6.92
CA TRP A 148 -18.68 -5.72 -5.55
C TRP A 148 -19.95 -5.05 -5.03
N LEU A 149 -20.06 -3.72 -5.19
CA LEU A 149 -21.24 -2.94 -4.77
C LEU A 149 -22.49 -3.28 -5.59
N ASN A 150 -22.33 -3.78 -6.81
CA ASN A 150 -23.43 -4.29 -7.63
C ASN A 150 -23.89 -5.71 -7.24
N GLY A 151 -23.28 -6.33 -6.23
CA GLY A 151 -23.58 -7.70 -5.82
C GLY A 151 -22.86 -8.77 -6.64
N GLU A 152 -21.94 -8.41 -7.54
CA GLU A 152 -21.19 -9.36 -8.35
C GLU A 152 -20.10 -10.05 -7.52
N ASN A 153 -19.70 -11.25 -7.95
CA ASN A 153 -18.49 -11.90 -7.42
C ASN A 153 -17.26 -11.31 -8.11
N VAL A 154 -16.27 -10.93 -7.32
CA VAL A 154 -15.01 -10.38 -7.81
C VAL A 154 -13.86 -11.26 -7.35
N ASP A 155 -12.92 -11.52 -8.25
CA ASP A 155 -11.63 -12.09 -7.90
C ASP A 155 -10.68 -10.93 -7.62
N ILE A 156 -10.22 -10.85 -6.38
CA ILE A 156 -9.44 -9.72 -5.83
C ILE A 156 -8.03 -10.20 -5.58
#